data_AF-A0A2Z4V1I1-F1
#
_entry.id   AF-A0A2Z4V1I1-F1
#
_cell.length_a   1.000
_cell.length_b   1.000
_cell.length_c   1.000
_cell.angle_alpha   90.00
_cell.angle_beta   90.00
_cell.angle_gamma   90.00
#
_symmetry.space_group_name_H-M   'P 1'
#
loop_
_entity.id
_entity.type
_entity.pdbx_description
1 polymer ?
#
loop_
_entity_poly.entity_id
_entity_poly.type
_entity_poly.pdbx_seq_one_letter_code
_entity_poly.pdbx_strand_id
1 'polypeptide(L)'
;MSPQVQSVLAHAPGDAERRPHTYYKYPLTMPDATSAASLMTHLGRAGISTEQVYPHAVPHQPALREITHRTTDIAVTLDLLPRTVCLPLAPELTDEEADRVIQAVHDFQAATV
;
A
#
# COMPACT_ATOMS: atom_id res chain seq x y z
N MET A 1 5.91 22.89 6.80
CA MET A 1 4.89 22.07 6.11
C MET A 1 5.62 21.37 4.98
N SER A 2 6.09 20.14 5.20
CA SER A 2 6.72 19.38 4.12
C SER A 2 5.63 19.06 3.09
N PRO A 3 5.86 19.34 1.79
CA PRO A 3 4.89 18.98 0.78
C PRO A 3 4.79 17.45 0.78
N GLN A 4 3.59 16.93 1.02
CA GLN A 4 3.31 15.54 0.70
C GLN A 4 3.59 15.39 -0.79
N VAL A 5 4.55 14.54 -1.13
CA VAL A 5 4.82 14.19 -2.53
C VAL A 5 3.65 13.33 -2.98
N GLN A 6 2.55 13.98 -3.34
CA GLN A 6 1.48 13.37 -4.12
C GLN A 6 2.04 13.16 -5.52
N SER A 7 2.59 11.97 -5.77
CA SER A 7 2.69 11.49 -7.13
C SER A 7 1.26 11.31 -7.65
N VAL A 8 1.01 11.73 -8.89
CA VAL A 8 -0.30 11.73 -9.56
C VAL A 8 -0.97 10.34 -9.58
N LEU A 9 -0.22 9.27 -9.27
CA LEU A 9 -0.66 7.89 -9.34
C LEU A 9 -0.79 7.18 -7.99
N ALA A 10 -0.30 7.72 -6.87
CA ALA A 10 -0.41 7.04 -5.57
C ALA A 10 -0.29 8.00 -4.38
N HIS A 11 -1.01 7.70 -3.30
CA HIS A 11 -0.81 8.35 -2.00
C HIS A 11 0.17 7.54 -1.15
N ALA A 12 1.28 8.17 -0.74
CA ALA A 12 2.30 7.62 0.14
C ALA A 12 2.07 8.04 1.60
N PRO A 13 2.58 7.29 2.60
CA PRO A 13 2.45 7.70 4.00
C PRO A 13 3.28 8.97 4.25
N GLY A 14 2.90 9.76 5.25
CA GLY A 14 3.67 10.94 5.63
C GLY A 14 3.39 11.36 7.07
N ASP A 15 4.34 12.10 7.63
CA ASP A 15 4.22 12.63 8.98
C ASP A 15 3.18 13.73 9.07
N ALA A 16 2.44 13.75 10.19
CA ALA A 16 1.60 14.87 10.57
C ALA A 16 2.23 15.64 11.72
N GLU A 17 1.85 16.91 11.88
CA GLU A 17 2.33 17.73 13.00
C GLU A 17 2.10 17.00 14.34
N ARG A 18 3.18 16.87 15.12
CA ARG A 18 3.20 16.17 16.43
C ARG A 18 2.79 14.69 16.39
N ARG A 19 2.77 14.07 15.21
CA ARG A 19 2.42 12.66 14.99
C ARG A 19 3.37 12.06 13.96
N PRO A 20 4.66 11.86 14.32
CA PRO A 20 5.61 11.20 13.44
C PRO A 20 5.21 9.73 13.27
N HIS A 21 5.36 9.24 12.06
CA HIS A 21 5.15 7.84 11.73
C HIS A 21 6.39 7.04 12.17
N THR A 22 6.18 5.82 12.69
CA THR A 22 7.30 4.91 13.01
C THR A 22 7.76 4.11 11.79
N TYR A 23 7.00 4.19 10.70
CA TYR A 23 7.26 3.49 9.44
C TYR A 23 7.45 1.99 9.64
N TYR A 24 6.51 1.35 10.36
CA TYR A 24 6.44 -0.12 10.40
C TYR A 24 6.09 -0.72 9.02
N LYS A 25 5.29 -0.01 8.21
CA LYS A 25 4.99 -0.36 6.82
C LYS A 25 5.01 0.89 5.96
N TYR A 26 5.21 0.71 4.65
CA TYR A 26 5.16 1.79 3.67
C TYR A 26 3.99 1.56 2.67
N PRO A 27 2.74 1.91 3.07
CA PRO A 27 1.57 1.69 2.21
C PRO A 27 1.44 2.75 1.12
N LEU A 28 1.32 2.30 -0.13
CA LEU A 28 0.85 3.10 -1.25
C LEU A 28 -0.63 2.84 -1.48
N THR A 29 -1.45 3.89 -1.49
CA THR A 29 -2.84 3.82 -1.94
C THR A 29 -2.92 4.22 -3.41
N MET A 30 -3.30 3.26 -4.25
CA MET A 30 -3.46 3.41 -5.69
C MET A 30 -4.86 3.94 -6.05
N PRO A 31 -5.07 4.44 -7.28
CA PRO A 31 -6.35 4.99 -7.69
C PRO A 31 -7.44 3.91 -7.67
N ASP A 32 -7.09 2.67 -8.05
CA ASP A 32 -8.00 1.53 -8.11
C ASP A 32 -7.29 0.19 -7.86
N ALA A 33 -8.07 -0.89 -7.81
CA ALA A 33 -7.56 -2.24 -7.58
C ALA A 33 -6.69 -2.77 -8.73
N THR A 34 -6.99 -2.35 -9.96
CA THR A 34 -6.28 -2.81 -11.17
C THR A 34 -4.86 -2.28 -11.19
N SER A 35 -4.68 -0.99 -10.95
CA SER A 35 -3.38 -0.34 -10.85
C SER A 35 -2.54 -0.88 -9.68
N ALA A 36 -3.16 -1.19 -8.54
CA ALA A 36 -2.49 -1.89 -7.44
C ALA A 36 -1.97 -3.28 -7.86
N ALA A 37 -2.83 -4.10 -8.49
CA ALA A 37 -2.42 -5.42 -8.99
C ALA A 37 -1.33 -5.33 -10.07
N SER A 38 -1.39 -4.33 -10.95
CA SER A 38 -0.36 -4.07 -11.97
C SER A 38 0.97 -3.67 -11.33
N LEU A 39 0.96 -2.80 -10.31
CA LEU A 39 2.17 -2.42 -9.57
C LEU A 39 2.79 -3.63 -8.88
N MET A 40 1.99 -4.42 -8.17
CA MET A 40 2.47 -5.65 -7.50
C MET A 40 3.09 -6.64 -8.50
N THR A 41 2.47 -6.80 -9.67
CA THR A 41 3.00 -7.65 -10.75
C THR A 41 4.31 -7.11 -11.31
N HIS A 42 4.40 -5.79 -11.54
CA HIS A 42 5.61 -5.14 -12.03
C HIS A 42 6.77 -5.30 -11.04
N LEU A 43 6.56 -4.99 -9.77
CA LEU A 43 7.56 -5.13 -8.71
C LEU A 43 7.96 -6.60 -8.51
N GLY A 44 6.99 -7.53 -8.54
CA GLY A 44 7.26 -8.96 -8.46
C GLY A 44 8.17 -9.46 -9.59
N ARG A 45 7.99 -8.98 -10.83
CA ARG A 45 8.89 -9.29 -11.96
C ARG A 45 10.31 -8.74 -11.75
N ALA A 46 10.44 -7.64 -11.02
CA ALA A 46 11.73 -7.06 -10.63
C ALA A 46 12.35 -7.73 -9.39
N GLY A 47 11.73 -8.79 -8.84
CA GLY A 47 12.20 -9.49 -7.63
C GLY A 47 11.90 -8.77 -6.32
N ILE A 48 10.98 -7.79 -6.34
CA ILE A 48 10.59 -6.99 -5.17
C ILE A 48 9.26 -7.54 -4.65
N SER A 49 9.27 -8.07 -3.43
CA SER A 49 8.04 -8.53 -2.77
C SER A 49 7.18 -7.36 -2.32
N THR A 50 5.86 -7.52 -2.35
CA THR A 50 4.91 -6.55 -1.80
C THR A 50 3.90 -7.26 -0.93
N GLU A 51 3.25 -6.52 -0.04
CA GLU A 51 2.26 -7.10 0.88
C GLU A 51 0.93 -6.34 0.76
N GLN A 52 -0.19 -7.06 0.79
CA GLN A 52 -1.52 -6.48 0.90
C GLN A 52 -2.04 -6.67 2.32
N VAL A 53 -2.04 -5.59 3.11
CA VAL A 53 -2.40 -5.64 4.53
C VAL A 53 -3.63 -4.78 4.79
N TYR A 54 -4.80 -5.32 5.10
CA TYR A 54 -5.17 -6.75 5.20
C TYR A 54 -5.90 -7.22 3.93
N PRO A 55 -5.86 -8.51 3.53
CA PRO A 55 -6.52 -8.97 2.31
C PRO A 55 -8.06 -9.03 2.42
N HIS A 56 -8.58 -9.07 3.66
CA HIS A 56 -10.02 -9.14 3.93
C HIS A 56 -10.41 -8.14 5.01
N ALA A 57 -11.58 -7.53 4.83
CA ALA A 57 -12.21 -6.77 5.90
C ALA A 57 -12.49 -7.69 7.09
N VAL A 58 -12.40 -7.17 8.32
CA VAL A 58 -12.62 -7.97 9.54
C VAL A 58 -13.95 -8.75 9.48
N PRO A 59 -15.11 -8.16 9.13
CA PRO A 59 -16.37 -8.90 9.04
C PRO A 59 -16.40 -10.04 8.00
N HIS A 60 -15.50 -9.99 7.01
CA HIS A 60 -15.42 -10.99 5.94
C HIS A 60 -14.43 -12.12 6.26
N GLN A 61 -13.77 -12.06 7.41
CA GLN A 61 -12.88 -13.14 7.83
C GLN A 61 -13.70 -14.42 8.10
N PRO A 62 -13.32 -15.58 7.54
CA PRO A 62 -14.09 -16.82 7.69
C PRO A 62 -14.36 -17.21 9.15
N ALA A 63 -13.42 -16.92 10.05
CA ALA A 63 -13.54 -17.19 11.48
C ALA A 63 -14.65 -16.39 12.17
N LEU A 64 -15.12 -15.29 11.58
CA LEU A 64 -16.14 -14.40 12.15
C LEU A 64 -17.52 -14.57 11.48
N ARG A 65 -17.68 -15.52 10.56
CA ARG A 65 -18.90 -15.69 9.75
C ARG A 65 -20.20 -15.83 10.57
N GLU A 66 -20.10 -16.36 11.80
CA GLU A 66 -21.25 -16.62 12.69
C GLU A 66 -21.45 -15.52 13.73
N ILE A 67 -20.61 -14.49 13.73
CA ILE A 67 -20.66 -13.38 14.68
C ILE A 67 -21.50 -12.26 14.09
N THR A 68 -22.51 -11.81 14.84
CA THR A 68 -23.29 -10.62 14.45
C THR A 68 -22.46 -9.37 14.68
N HIS A 69 -22.22 -8.60 13.61
CA HIS A 69 -21.49 -7.34 13.69
C HIS A 69 -22.43 -6.18 14.01
N ARG A 70 -21.98 -5.27 14.90
CA ARG A 70 -22.73 -4.05 15.23
C ARG A 70 -22.81 -3.04 14.08
N THR A 71 -21.80 -3.04 13.21
CA THR A 71 -21.74 -2.19 12.02
C THR A 71 -21.59 -3.06 10.78
N THR A 72 -22.35 -2.73 9.74
CA THR A 72 -22.30 -3.40 8.43
C THR A 72 -21.88 -2.45 7.32
N ASP A 73 -21.90 -1.13 7.56
CA ASP A 73 -21.35 -0.15 6.63
C ASP A 73 -19.83 -0.10 6.78
N ILE A 74 -19.15 -0.65 5.79
CA ILE A 74 -17.70 -0.70 5.67
C ILE A 74 -17.25 -0.29 4.27
N ALA A 75 -18.01 0.58 3.59
CA ALA A 75 -17.74 0.96 2.19
C ALA A 75 -16.31 1.47 1.96
N VAL A 76 -15.81 2.32 2.87
CA VAL A 76 -14.42 2.84 2.82
C VAL A 76 -13.39 1.71 2.92
N THR A 77 -13.62 0.73 3.79
CA THR A 77 -12.75 -0.44 3.91
C THR A 77 -12.76 -1.25 2.62
N LEU A 78 -13.94 -1.52 2.05
CA LEU A 78 -14.06 -2.31 0.81
C LEU A 78 -13.44 -1.61 -0.41
N ASP A 79 -13.41 -0.28 -0.39
CA ASP A 79 -12.72 0.53 -1.40
C ASP A 79 -11.19 0.53 -1.21
N LEU A 80 -10.69 0.71 0.02
CA LEU A 80 -9.25 0.86 0.28
C LEU A 80 -8.47 -0.45 0.22
N LEU A 81 -9.03 -1.56 0.72
CA LEU A 81 -8.33 -2.86 0.79
C LEU A 81 -7.75 -3.31 -0.56
N PRO A 82 -8.50 -3.33 -1.68
CA PRO A 82 -7.98 -3.85 -2.94
C PRO A 82 -6.97 -2.93 -3.63
N ARG A 83 -6.88 -1.66 -3.22
CA ARG A 83 -6.00 -0.67 -3.85
C ARG A 83 -4.84 -0.18 -2.96
N THR A 84 -4.63 -0.81 -1.80
CA THR A 84 -3.50 -0.49 -0.91
C THR A 84 -2.43 -1.57 -0.98
N VAL A 85 -1.19 -1.16 -1.28
CA VAL A 85 -0.03 -2.04 -1.44
C VAL A 85 1.08 -1.57 -0.51
N CYS A 86 1.64 -2.45 0.32
CA CYS A 86 2.80 -2.12 1.14
C CYS A 86 4.09 -2.47 0.38
N LEU A 87 4.98 -1.49 0.26
CA LEU A 87 6.36 -1.69 -0.19
C LEU A 87 7.21 -2.35 0.91
N PRO A 88 8.32 -3.03 0.54
CA PRO A 88 9.28 -3.54 1.51
C PRO A 88 9.75 -2.45 2.46
N LEU A 89 9.69 -2.74 3.75
CA LEU A 89 10.29 -1.90 4.77
C LEU A 89 10.65 -2.77 5.98
N ALA A 90 11.94 -2.89 6.24
CA ALA A 90 12.50 -3.65 7.34
C ALA A 90 13.79 -2.97 7.83
N PRO A 91 14.19 -3.14 9.10
CA PRO A 91 15.44 -2.61 9.62
C PRO A 91 16.69 -3.06 8.86
N GLU A 92 16.63 -4.22 8.20
CA GLU A 92 17.74 -4.82 7.46
C GLU A 92 17.81 -4.38 5.98
N LEU A 93 16.83 -3.63 5.48
CA LEU A 93 16.81 -3.14 4.10
C LEU A 93 17.95 -2.16 3.88
N THR A 94 18.82 -2.41 2.88
CA THR A 94 19.93 -1.48 2.58
C THR A 94 19.47 -0.29 1.75
N ASP A 95 20.26 0.78 1.73
CA ASP A 95 19.99 1.95 0.89
C ASP A 95 19.93 1.57 -0.61
N GLU A 96 20.80 0.67 -1.06
CA GLU A 96 20.77 0.18 -2.45
C GLU A 96 19.51 -0.63 -2.77
N GLU A 97 19.01 -1.41 -1.81
CA GLU A 97 17.74 -2.14 -1.95
C GLU A 97 16.55 -1.16 -1.95
N ALA A 98 16.58 -0.14 -1.10
CA ALA A 98 15.57 0.91 -1.09
C ALA A 98 15.57 1.71 -2.40
N ASP A 99 16.73 2.09 -2.92
CA ASP A 99 16.88 2.77 -4.21
C ASP A 99 16.34 1.91 -5.35
N ARG A 100 16.58 0.59 -5.33
CA ARG A 100 16.00 -0.34 -6.30
C ARG A 100 14.47 -0.36 -6.25
N VAL A 101 13.88 -0.34 -5.06
CA VAL A 101 12.42 -0.25 -4.90
C VAL A 101 11.89 1.07 -5.44
N ILE A 102 12.52 2.19 -5.07
CA ILE A 102 12.15 3.53 -5.53
C ILE A 102 12.21 3.60 -7.06
N GLN A 103 13.29 3.15 -7.67
CA GLN A 103 13.45 3.15 -9.11
C GLN A 103 12.39 2.30 -9.80
N ALA A 104 12.11 1.09 -9.31
CA ALA A 104 11.09 0.23 -9.91
C ALA A 104 9.68 0.84 -9.83
N VAL A 105 9.35 1.56 -8.74
CA VAL A 105 8.09 2.31 -8.64
C VAL A 105 8.04 3.44 -9.66
N HIS A 106 9.14 4.18 -9.85
CA HIS A 106 9.21 5.24 -10.85
C HIS A 106 9.13 4.72 -12.29
N ASP A 107 9.77 3.59 -12.59
CA ASP A 107 9.72 2.93 -13.90
C ASP A 107 8.27 2.50 -14.24
N PHE A 108 7.54 1.97 -13.26
CA PHE A 108 6.12 1.66 -13.40
C PHE A 108 5.28 2.91 -13.74
N GLN A 109 5.52 4.02 -13.03
CA GLN A 109 4.81 5.28 -13.27
C GLN A 109 5.07 5.81 -14.69
N ALA A 110 6.33 5.81 -15.13
CA ALA A 110 6.73 6.27 -16.47
C ALA A 110 6.12 5.43 -17.60
N ALA A 111 5.91 4.13 -17.38
CA ALA A 111 5.30 3.22 -18.37
C ALA A 111 3.77 3.35 -18.47
N THR A 112 3.13 4.04 -17.52
CA THR A 112 1.66 4.10 -17.40
C THR A 112 1.08 5.48 -17.80
N VAL A 113 1.95 6.48 -18.02
CA VAL A 113 1.62 7.82 -18.56
C VAL A 113 1.80 7.83 -20.08
#